data_AF-A0AAW5SJ65-F1
#
_entry.id   AF-A0AAW5SJ65-F1
#
_cell.length_a   1.000
_cell.length_b   1.000
_cell.length_c   1.000
_cell.angle_alpha   90.00
_cell.angle_beta   90.00
_cell.angle_gamma   90.00
#
_symmetry.space_group_name_H-M   'P 1'
#
loop_
_entity.id
_entity.type
_entity.pdbx_description
1 polymer ?
#
loop_
_entity_poly.entity_id
_entity_poly.type
_entity_poly.pdbx_seq_one_letter_code
_entity_poly.pdbx_strand_id
1 'polypeptide(L)'
;MSVVDAFLSTWARARASFGEGIPQDGGGLDHSARLEALRDEVESATPGSDWTGAGAEGYRDRNARQARALGALADLDRRLAAEVDRSAAVVSAGRRELDAVRQWVEDAAATVPETPAGQQMLWPVVSKGAGEVAEIIQRSHSDLAAIAARMRALGAEYEELGRPAP
;
A
#
# COMPACT_ATOMS: atom_id res chain seq x y z
N MET A 1 -2.13 -26.84 -28.08
CA MET A 1 -2.02 -26.13 -26.79
C MET A 1 -2.26 -27.16 -25.72
N SER A 2 -1.25 -27.43 -24.90
CA SER A 2 -1.31 -28.37 -23.79
C SER A 2 -2.14 -27.80 -22.63
N VAL A 3 -2.53 -28.65 -21.68
CA VAL A 3 -3.16 -28.22 -20.43
C VAL A 3 -2.27 -27.25 -19.63
N VAL A 4 -0.94 -27.48 -19.68
CA VAL A 4 0.06 -26.64 -19.00
C VAL A 4 0.16 -25.28 -19.70
N ASP A 5 0.13 -25.23 -21.04
CA ASP A 5 0.15 -23.96 -21.79
C ASP A 5 -1.04 -23.07 -21.41
N ALA A 6 -2.23 -23.68 -21.27
CA ALA A 6 -3.44 -22.97 -20.87
C ALA A 6 -3.32 -22.41 -19.44
N PHE A 7 -2.74 -23.18 -18.52
CA PHE A 7 -2.41 -22.71 -17.17
C PHE A 7 -1.41 -21.55 -17.20
N LEU A 8 -0.28 -21.70 -17.92
CA LEU A 8 0.76 -20.67 -18.00
C LEU A 8 0.22 -19.35 -18.58
N SER A 9 -0.67 -19.42 -19.57
CA SER A 9 -1.37 -18.25 -20.10
C SER A 9 -2.27 -17.56 -19.05
N THR A 10 -2.99 -18.35 -18.25
CA THR A 10 -3.83 -17.84 -17.16
C THR A 10 -2.99 -17.21 -16.05
N TRP A 11 -1.93 -17.90 -15.63
CA TRP A 11 -0.95 -17.40 -14.67
C TRP A 11 -0.29 -16.10 -15.15
N ALA A 12 0.11 -16.01 -16.42
CA ALA A 12 0.77 -14.82 -16.95
C ALA A 12 -0.15 -13.59 -16.89
N ARG A 13 -1.45 -13.76 -17.19
CA ARG A 13 -2.44 -12.69 -17.04
C ARG A 13 -2.63 -12.28 -15.58
N ALA A 14 -2.71 -13.25 -14.67
CA ALA A 14 -2.77 -12.98 -13.25
C ALA A 14 -1.54 -12.19 -12.78
N ARG A 15 -0.34 -12.64 -13.14
CA ARG A 15 0.94 -12.01 -12.78
C ARG A 15 1.06 -10.59 -13.32
N ALA A 16 0.55 -10.33 -14.52
CA ALA A 16 0.51 -9.00 -15.11
C ALA A 16 -0.40 -8.02 -14.36
N SER A 17 -1.46 -8.49 -13.68
CA SER A 17 -2.35 -7.63 -12.88
C SER A 17 -1.65 -6.98 -11.68
N PHE A 18 -0.52 -7.55 -11.25
CA PHE A 18 0.32 -6.99 -10.19
C PHE A 18 1.32 -5.96 -10.70
N GLY A 19 1.36 -5.69 -12.01
CA GLY A 19 2.32 -4.81 -12.66
C GLY A 19 3.75 -5.36 -12.69
N GLU A 20 4.69 -4.51 -13.10
CA GLU A 20 6.12 -4.82 -13.23
C GLU A 20 6.99 -3.90 -12.36
N GLY A 21 8.29 -4.20 -12.26
CA GLY A 21 9.27 -3.39 -11.52
C GLY A 21 9.15 -3.50 -9.99
N ILE A 22 9.90 -2.69 -9.25
CA ILE A 22 9.82 -2.66 -7.78
C ILE A 22 8.58 -1.83 -7.41
N PRO A 23 7.61 -2.38 -6.65
CA PRO A 23 6.48 -1.59 -6.16
C PRO A 23 6.98 -0.38 -5.38
N GLN A 24 6.40 0.80 -5.64
CA GLN A 24 6.79 2.04 -4.98
C GLN A 24 6.38 1.98 -3.51
N ASP A 25 7.31 2.33 -2.63
CA ASP A 25 7.06 2.47 -1.20
C ASP A 25 6.46 3.85 -0.87
N GLY A 26 6.07 4.02 0.39
CA GLY A 26 5.47 5.26 0.90
C GLY A 26 6.48 6.33 1.29
N GLY A 27 7.79 6.07 1.18
CA GLY A 27 8.82 6.97 1.72
C GLY A 27 8.78 8.38 1.11
N GLY A 28 8.35 8.50 -0.14
CA GLY A 28 8.16 9.79 -0.81
C GLY A 28 6.99 10.64 -0.28
N LEU A 29 6.11 10.06 0.55
CA LEU A 29 4.95 10.73 1.14
C LEU A 29 5.17 11.10 2.62
N ASP A 30 6.17 10.52 3.29
CA ASP A 30 6.46 10.83 4.68
C ASP A 30 7.29 12.12 4.78
N HIS A 31 6.62 13.24 4.95
CA HIS A 31 7.25 14.52 5.27
C HIS A 31 7.15 14.89 6.76
N SER A 32 6.81 13.91 7.61
CA SER A 32 6.53 14.15 9.03
C SER A 32 7.69 14.79 9.78
N ALA A 33 8.93 14.38 9.51
CA ALA A 33 10.11 14.99 10.15
C ALA A 33 10.22 16.50 9.88
N ARG A 34 9.89 16.93 8.65
CA ARG A 34 9.87 18.36 8.29
C ARG A 34 8.71 19.08 8.98
N LEU A 35 7.54 18.46 9.03
CA LEU A 35 6.35 19.04 9.65
C LEU A 35 6.51 19.18 11.17
N GLU A 36 7.12 18.21 11.84
CA GLU A 36 7.47 18.30 13.27
C GLU A 36 8.52 19.39 13.52
N ALA A 37 9.55 19.51 12.67
CA ALA A 37 10.52 20.61 12.79
C ALA A 37 9.85 22.00 12.65
N LEU A 38 8.91 22.15 11.72
CA LEU A 38 8.12 23.38 11.59
C LEU A 38 7.21 23.61 12.80
N ARG A 39 6.66 22.53 13.38
CA ARG A 39 5.86 22.61 14.60
C ARG A 39 6.71 23.14 15.76
N ASP A 40 7.90 22.59 15.95
CA ASP A 40 8.83 23.03 16.99
C ASP A 40 9.22 24.51 16.80
N GLU A 41 9.46 24.94 15.56
CA GLU A 41 9.75 26.34 15.23
C GLU A 41 8.59 27.26 15.65
N VAL A 42 7.35 26.91 15.29
CA VAL A 42 6.15 27.68 15.64
C VAL A 42 5.91 27.71 17.15
N GLU A 43 6.12 26.58 17.84
CA GLU A 43 6.01 26.49 19.30
C GLU A 43 7.08 27.33 20.01
N SER A 44 8.28 27.43 19.43
CA SER A 44 9.38 28.25 19.97
C SER A 44 9.18 29.75 19.77
N ALA A 45 8.45 30.14 18.73
CA ALA A 45 8.10 31.52 18.44
C ALA A 45 7.01 32.00 19.41
N THR A 46 7.37 32.26 20.66
CA THR A 46 6.43 32.80 21.67
C THR A 46 6.70 34.29 21.94
N PRO A 47 5.68 35.07 22.33
CA PRO A 47 5.91 36.41 22.83
C PRO A 47 6.86 36.39 24.04
N GLY A 48 7.95 37.14 23.95
CA GLY A 48 8.88 37.34 25.06
C GLY A 48 8.25 38.14 26.22
N SER A 49 9.00 38.28 27.33
CA SER A 49 8.51 38.93 28.56
C SER A 49 8.00 40.36 28.35
N ASP A 50 8.55 41.06 27.36
CA ASP A 50 8.29 42.48 27.12
C ASP A 50 7.06 42.71 26.25
N TRP A 51 6.54 41.65 25.59
CA TRP A 51 5.34 41.71 24.77
C TRP A 51 4.16 41.04 25.50
N THR A 52 3.26 41.88 26.01
CA THR A 52 2.12 41.46 26.82
C THR A 52 0.80 42.05 26.30
N GLY A 53 -0.32 41.66 26.91
CA GLY A 53 -1.67 42.09 26.53
C GLY A 53 -2.29 41.26 25.40
N ALA A 54 -3.48 41.67 24.96
CA ALA A 54 -4.33 40.89 24.06
C ALA A 54 -3.66 40.51 22.72
N GLY A 55 -2.73 41.33 22.21
CA GLY A 55 -1.97 41.01 21.00
C GLY A 55 -1.02 39.82 21.19
N ALA A 56 -0.33 39.75 22.34
CA ALA A 56 0.56 38.64 22.67
C ALA A 56 -0.22 37.34 22.93
N GLU A 57 -1.36 37.43 23.61
CA GLU A 57 -2.28 36.29 23.80
C GLU A 57 -2.83 35.77 22.46
N GLY A 58 -3.33 36.66 21.61
CA GLY A 58 -3.83 36.28 20.29
C GLY A 58 -2.76 35.66 19.39
N TYR A 59 -1.51 36.10 19.51
CA TYR A 59 -0.38 35.48 18.81
C TYR A 59 -0.06 34.08 19.34
N ARG A 60 0.02 33.90 20.68
CA ARG A 60 0.19 32.58 21.30
C ARG A 60 -0.88 31.60 20.84
N ASP A 61 -2.14 32.02 20.83
CA ASP A 61 -3.26 31.19 20.41
C ASP A 61 -3.17 30.77 18.94
N ARG A 62 -2.73 31.67 18.06
CA ARG A 62 -2.51 31.35 16.64
C ARG A 62 -1.36 30.37 16.46
N ASN A 63 -0.24 30.57 17.13
CA ASN A 63 0.90 29.64 17.05
C ASN A 63 0.53 28.26 17.60
N ALA A 64 -0.20 28.20 18.72
CA ALA A 64 -0.68 26.93 19.25
C ALA A 64 -1.63 26.20 18.28
N ARG A 65 -2.48 26.91 17.55
CA ARG A 65 -3.32 26.31 16.49
C ARG A 65 -2.49 25.78 15.32
N GLN A 66 -1.51 26.57 14.86
CA GLN A 66 -0.64 26.17 13.76
C GLN A 66 0.25 24.97 14.13
N ALA A 67 0.80 24.95 15.34
CA ALA A 67 1.56 23.83 15.87
C ALA A 67 0.74 22.52 15.88
N ARG A 68 -0.52 22.58 16.37
CA ARG A 68 -1.44 21.43 16.35
C ARG A 68 -1.71 20.94 14.92
N ALA A 69 -1.94 21.85 13.98
CA ALA A 69 -2.18 21.49 12.58
C ALA A 69 -0.96 20.82 11.96
N LEU A 70 0.25 21.33 12.21
CA LEU A 70 1.50 20.73 11.73
C LEU A 70 1.72 19.33 12.29
N GLY A 71 1.48 19.13 13.59
CA GLY A 71 1.57 17.80 14.21
C GLY A 71 0.54 16.81 13.66
N ALA A 72 -0.70 17.27 13.40
CA ALA A 72 -1.72 16.43 12.79
C ALA A 72 -1.37 16.05 11.34
N LEU A 73 -0.85 16.99 10.54
CA LEU A 73 -0.34 16.69 9.20
C LEU A 73 0.82 15.70 9.23
N ALA A 74 1.76 15.85 10.19
CA ALA A 74 2.88 14.93 10.34
C ALA A 74 2.41 13.50 10.63
N ASP A 75 1.39 13.33 11.48
CA ASP A 75 0.79 12.03 11.76
C ASP A 75 0.12 11.41 10.52
N LEU A 76 -0.65 12.22 9.78
CA LEU A 76 -1.31 11.76 8.57
C LEU A 76 -0.31 11.33 7.49
N ASP A 77 0.78 12.08 7.29
CA ASP A 77 1.82 11.75 6.29
C ASP A 77 2.44 10.38 6.61
N ARG A 78 2.79 10.12 7.87
CA ARG A 78 3.31 8.81 8.31
C ARG A 78 2.32 7.69 8.06
N ARG A 79 1.05 7.91 8.42
CA ARG A 79 -0.01 6.90 8.26
C ARG A 79 -0.27 6.60 6.78
N LEU A 80 -0.28 7.62 5.92
CA LEU A 80 -0.45 7.46 4.49
C LEU A 80 0.72 6.71 3.86
N ALA A 81 1.95 7.08 4.18
CA ALA A 81 3.15 6.37 3.75
C ALA A 81 3.09 4.87 4.12
N ALA A 82 2.71 4.56 5.37
CA ALA A 82 2.58 3.19 5.83
C ALA A 82 1.49 2.37 5.10
N GLU A 83 0.41 2.99 4.62
CA GLU A 83 -0.59 2.30 3.78
C GLU A 83 -0.07 2.01 2.37
N VAL A 84 0.77 2.91 1.81
CA VAL A 84 1.45 2.67 0.53
C VAL A 84 2.46 1.53 0.65
N ASP A 85 3.25 1.48 1.74
CA ASP A 85 4.14 0.36 2.03
C ASP A 85 3.40 -0.97 2.10
N ARG A 86 2.23 -1.00 2.75
CA ARG A 86 1.38 -2.19 2.80
C ARG A 86 0.88 -2.61 1.43
N SER A 87 0.50 -1.65 0.58
CA SER A 87 0.11 -1.94 -0.81
C SER A 87 1.26 -2.56 -1.61
N ALA A 88 2.46 -1.99 -1.49
CA ALA A 88 3.67 -2.50 -2.11
C ALA A 88 4.02 -3.93 -1.64
N ALA A 89 3.82 -4.19 -0.34
CA ALA A 89 4.02 -5.52 0.26
C ALA A 89 3.03 -6.55 -0.28
N VAL A 90 1.73 -6.22 -0.38
CA VAL A 90 0.71 -7.09 -0.97
C VAL A 90 1.06 -7.43 -2.42
N VAL A 91 1.47 -6.42 -3.20
CA VAL A 91 1.86 -6.63 -4.60
C VAL A 91 3.07 -7.57 -4.69
N SER A 92 4.09 -7.32 -3.88
CA SER A 92 5.30 -8.15 -3.87
C SER A 92 5.03 -9.58 -3.44
N ALA A 93 4.16 -9.78 -2.43
CA ALA A 93 3.76 -11.10 -1.96
C ALA A 93 2.98 -11.86 -3.03
N GLY A 94 1.95 -11.26 -3.62
CA GLY A 94 1.14 -11.89 -4.66
C GLY A 94 1.98 -12.33 -5.86
N ARG A 95 2.96 -11.52 -6.29
CA ARG A 95 3.91 -11.91 -7.35
C ARG A 95 4.72 -13.16 -6.98
N ARG A 96 5.34 -13.17 -5.78
CA ARG A 96 6.13 -14.33 -5.32
C ARG A 96 5.28 -15.59 -5.21
N GLU A 97 4.06 -15.47 -4.68
CA GLU A 97 3.14 -16.59 -4.54
C GLU A 97 2.72 -17.13 -5.90
N LEU A 98 2.36 -16.26 -6.85
CA LEU A 98 2.06 -16.68 -8.22
C LEU A 98 3.27 -17.37 -8.87
N ASP A 99 4.47 -16.80 -8.76
CA ASP A 99 5.70 -17.38 -9.30
C ASP A 99 5.96 -18.79 -8.72
N ALA A 100 5.69 -18.99 -7.42
CA ALA A 100 5.79 -20.29 -6.76
C ALA A 100 4.77 -21.31 -7.27
N VAL A 101 3.51 -20.91 -7.48
CA VAL A 101 2.46 -21.79 -8.05
C VAL A 101 2.84 -22.21 -9.47
N ARG A 102 3.37 -21.29 -10.28
CA ARG A 102 3.86 -21.62 -11.62
C ARG A 102 4.97 -22.65 -11.56
N GLN A 103 6.00 -22.44 -10.75
CA GLN A 103 7.12 -23.36 -10.63
C GLN A 103 6.64 -24.76 -10.24
N TRP A 104 5.72 -24.86 -9.28
CA TRP A 104 5.16 -26.14 -8.86
C TRP A 104 4.44 -26.90 -9.98
N VAL A 105 3.69 -26.20 -10.85
CA VAL A 105 3.04 -26.81 -12.02
C VAL A 105 4.06 -27.23 -13.08
N GLU A 106 5.07 -26.40 -13.34
CA GLU A 106 6.16 -26.72 -14.29
C GLU A 106 6.97 -27.93 -13.83
N ASP A 107 7.30 -28.01 -12.53
CA ASP A 107 8.02 -29.13 -11.94
C ASP A 107 7.23 -30.44 -12.08
N ALA A 108 5.91 -30.40 -11.81
CA ALA A 108 5.05 -31.55 -12.01
C ALA A 108 4.99 -31.97 -13.48
N ALA A 109 4.89 -31.01 -14.41
CA ALA A 109 4.89 -31.29 -15.84
C ALA A 109 6.18 -31.97 -16.31
N ALA A 110 7.33 -31.58 -15.76
CA ALA A 110 8.63 -32.17 -16.08
C ALA A 110 8.74 -33.66 -15.70
N THR A 111 7.89 -34.15 -14.79
CA THR A 111 7.89 -35.58 -14.38
C THR A 111 7.03 -36.48 -15.27
N VAL A 112 6.24 -35.91 -16.18
CA VAL A 112 5.25 -36.65 -16.97
C VAL A 112 5.62 -36.63 -18.46
N PRO A 113 5.57 -37.78 -19.17
CA PRO A 113 5.83 -37.81 -20.60
C PRO A 113 4.85 -36.96 -21.41
N GLU A 114 5.33 -36.26 -22.44
CA GLU A 114 4.54 -35.43 -23.36
C GLU A 114 3.67 -36.27 -24.31
N THR A 115 2.67 -36.94 -23.75
CA THR A 115 1.73 -37.81 -24.45
C THR A 115 0.29 -37.44 -24.07
N PRO A 116 -0.74 -37.86 -24.83
CA PRO A 116 -2.14 -37.62 -24.45
C PRO A 116 -2.48 -38.17 -23.06
N ALA A 117 -1.96 -39.35 -22.70
CA ALA A 117 -2.14 -39.92 -21.36
C ALA A 117 -1.44 -39.07 -20.28
N GLY A 118 -0.22 -38.59 -20.56
CA GLY A 118 0.49 -37.68 -19.67
C GLY A 118 -0.25 -36.36 -19.45
N GLN A 119 -0.86 -35.79 -20.49
CA GLN A 119 -1.70 -34.59 -20.34
C GLN A 119 -2.91 -34.83 -19.42
N GLN A 120 -3.53 -36.01 -19.48
CA GLN A 120 -4.61 -36.37 -18.55
C GLN A 120 -4.12 -36.50 -17.11
N MET A 121 -2.91 -37.03 -16.90
CA MET A 121 -2.30 -37.13 -15.57
C MET A 121 -2.01 -35.76 -14.94
N LEU A 122 -1.76 -34.73 -15.76
CA LEU A 122 -1.48 -33.36 -15.28
C LEU A 122 -2.75 -32.55 -14.93
N TRP A 123 -3.94 -33.03 -15.32
CA TRP A 123 -5.19 -32.28 -15.10
C TRP A 123 -5.44 -31.89 -13.64
N PRO A 124 -5.25 -32.77 -12.63
CA PRO A 124 -5.45 -32.41 -11.23
C PRO A 124 -4.48 -31.33 -10.74
N VAL A 125 -3.21 -31.40 -11.17
CA VAL A 125 -2.17 -30.43 -10.80
C VAL A 125 -2.51 -29.06 -11.38
N VAL A 126 -2.83 -29.01 -12.68
CA VAL A 126 -3.23 -27.76 -13.34
C VAL A 126 -4.49 -27.18 -12.72
N SER A 127 -5.50 -28.02 -12.44
CA SER A 127 -6.76 -27.56 -11.82
C SER A 127 -6.51 -26.95 -10.44
N LYS A 128 -5.66 -27.58 -9.63
CA LYS A 128 -5.26 -27.03 -8.32
C LYS A 128 -4.48 -25.73 -8.48
N GLY A 129 -3.49 -25.67 -9.38
CA GLY A 129 -2.70 -24.46 -9.62
C GLY A 129 -3.57 -23.29 -10.09
N ALA A 130 -4.52 -23.52 -10.98
CA ALA A 130 -5.48 -22.50 -11.40
C ALA A 130 -6.36 -22.01 -10.24
N GLY A 131 -6.77 -22.91 -9.33
CA GLY A 131 -7.48 -22.55 -8.11
C GLY A 131 -6.65 -21.67 -7.17
N GLU A 132 -5.39 -22.03 -6.93
CA GLU A 132 -4.47 -21.24 -6.09
C GLU A 132 -4.20 -19.85 -6.70
N VAL A 133 -4.04 -19.76 -8.02
CA VAL A 133 -3.93 -18.46 -8.73
C VAL A 133 -5.17 -17.61 -8.47
N ALA A 134 -6.37 -18.18 -8.59
CA ALA A 134 -7.61 -17.44 -8.34
C ALA A 134 -7.72 -16.96 -6.89
N GLU A 135 -7.33 -17.80 -5.92
CA GLU A 135 -7.32 -17.46 -4.50
C GLU A 135 -6.35 -16.30 -4.19
N ILE A 136 -5.13 -16.35 -4.74
CA ILE A 136 -4.12 -15.29 -4.56
C ILE A 136 -4.63 -13.95 -5.08
N ILE A 137 -5.27 -13.93 -6.26
CA ILE A 137 -5.84 -12.72 -6.84
C ILE A 137 -6.98 -12.18 -5.94
N GLN A 138 -7.89 -13.05 -5.49
CA GLN A 138 -9.02 -12.64 -4.67
C GLN A 138 -8.57 -12.07 -3.32
N ARG A 139 -7.64 -12.75 -2.65
CA ARG A 139 -7.05 -12.28 -1.39
C ARG A 139 -6.36 -10.93 -1.58
N SER A 140 -5.47 -10.84 -2.57
CA SER A 140 -4.72 -9.61 -2.85
C SER A 140 -5.65 -8.43 -3.21
N HIS A 141 -6.71 -8.70 -3.97
CA HIS A 141 -7.72 -7.69 -4.28
C HIS A 141 -8.44 -7.21 -3.03
N SER A 142 -8.84 -8.13 -2.14
CA SER A 142 -9.51 -7.76 -0.88
C SER A 142 -8.60 -6.93 0.02
N ASP A 143 -7.32 -7.31 0.13
CA ASP A 143 -6.34 -6.58 0.93
C ASP A 143 -6.12 -5.17 0.39
N LEU A 144 -5.93 -5.03 -0.92
CA LEU A 144 -5.78 -3.73 -1.59
C LEU A 144 -7.04 -2.88 -1.49
N ALA A 145 -8.23 -3.47 -1.57
CA ALA A 145 -9.49 -2.74 -1.38
C ALA A 145 -9.62 -2.19 0.06
N ALA A 146 -9.22 -2.98 1.06
CA ALA A 146 -9.19 -2.53 2.45
C ALA A 146 -8.16 -1.41 2.68
N ILE A 147 -6.97 -1.52 2.08
CA ILE A 147 -5.96 -0.45 2.12
C ILE A 147 -6.50 0.82 1.46
N ALA A 148 -7.10 0.73 0.28
CA ALA A 148 -7.69 1.87 -0.41
C ALA A 148 -8.79 2.54 0.41
N ALA A 149 -9.60 1.79 1.16
CA ALA A 149 -10.59 2.35 2.07
C ALA A 149 -9.94 3.18 3.20
N ARG A 150 -8.84 2.68 3.79
CA ARG A 150 -8.09 3.42 4.82
C ARG A 150 -7.43 4.68 4.26
N MET A 151 -6.84 4.61 3.05
CA MET A 151 -6.27 5.79 2.39
C MET A 151 -7.33 6.87 2.11
N ARG A 152 -8.55 6.50 1.73
CA ARG A 152 -9.66 7.46 1.57
C ARG A 152 -10.07 8.10 2.89
N ALA A 153 -10.09 7.33 3.97
CA ALA A 153 -10.37 7.87 5.31
C ALA A 153 -9.30 8.88 5.74
N LEU A 154 -8.02 8.57 5.51
CA LEU A 154 -6.92 9.53 5.71
C LEU A 154 -7.10 10.80 4.86
N GLY A 155 -7.50 10.64 3.60
CA GLY A 155 -7.83 11.77 2.72
C GLY A 155 -8.90 12.69 3.31
N ALA A 156 -9.95 12.13 3.92
CA ALA A 156 -10.97 12.91 4.60
C ALA A 156 -10.43 13.65 5.85
N GLU A 157 -9.50 13.03 6.60
CA GLU A 157 -8.83 13.68 7.73
C GLU A 157 -7.97 14.89 7.26
N TYR A 158 -7.27 14.77 6.12
CA TYR A 158 -6.57 15.92 5.50
C TYR A 158 -7.53 17.05 5.11
N GLU A 159 -8.66 16.71 4.49
CA GLU A 159 -9.67 17.71 4.11
C GLU A 159 -10.24 18.45 5.33
N GLU A 160 -10.47 17.74 6.44
CA GLU A 160 -10.95 18.33 7.69
C GLU A 160 -9.93 19.32 8.27
N LEU A 161 -8.64 18.99 8.28
CA LEU A 161 -7.58 19.90 8.71
C LEU A 161 -7.48 21.15 7.82
N GLY A 162 -7.78 21.03 6.53
CA GLY A 162 -7.76 22.13 5.58
C GLY A 162 -8.98 23.06 5.65
N ARG A 163 -10.04 22.68 6.38
CA ARG A 163 -11.24 23.53 6.49
C ARG A 163 -10.97 24.73 7.41
N PRO A 164 -11.43 25.95 7.03
CA PRO A 164 -11.39 27.08 7.93
C PRO A 164 -12.26 26.78 9.16
N ALA A 165 -11.75 27.12 10.36
CA ALA A 165 -12.54 27.06 11.58
C ALA A 165 -13.79 27.95 11.45
N PRO A 166 -14.95 27.54 12.01
CA PRO A 166 -16.17 28.35 12.01
C PRO A 166 -15.99 29.66 12.78
#